data_AF-A0AAJ3FVY3-F1
#
_entry.id   AF-A0AAJ3FVY3-F1
#
_cell.length_a   1.000
_cell.length_b   1.000
_cell.length_c   1.000
_cell.angle_alpha   90.00
_cell.angle_beta   90.00
_cell.angle_gamma   90.00
#
_symmetry.space_group_name_H-M   'P 1'
#
loop_
_entity.id
_entity.type
_entity.pdbx_description
1 polymer ?
#
loop_
_entity_poly.entity_id
_entity_poly.type
_entity_poly.pdbx_seq_one_letter_code
_entity_poly.pdbx_strand_id
1 'polypeptide(L)'
;MGHFVITFRIKSDETYQDRYESFTKKVRDISEKFWGETSSFYAIKSTGTAQSVCDQLYFETDFAESKDQMLVIDLEKNEKALRGPDMYPNTLAACLGF
;
A
#
# COMPACT_ATOMS: atom_id res chain seq x y z
N MET A 1 -8.87 14.56 -0.55
CA MET A 1 -7.45 14.53 -0.93
C MET A 1 -6.68 14.30 0.35
N GLY A 2 -5.61 13.51 0.32
CA GLY A 2 -4.77 13.24 1.49
C GLY A 2 -3.36 12.84 1.09
N HIS A 3 -2.46 12.85 2.06
CA HIS A 3 -1.08 12.37 1.91
C HIS A 3 -0.98 10.96 2.50
N PHE A 4 -0.49 10.04 1.69
CA PHE A 4 -0.42 8.63 2.06
C PHE A 4 1.00 8.12 2.02
N VAL A 5 1.34 7.31 3.02
CA VAL A 5 2.50 6.42 2.97
C VAL A 5 2.00 5.03 2.61
N ILE A 6 2.64 4.42 1.62
CA ILE A 6 2.37 3.04 1.21
C ILE A 6 3.66 2.26 1.40
N THR A 7 3.60 1.21 2.20
CA THR A 7 4.67 0.22 2.31
C THR A 7 4.14 -1.12 1.89
N PHE A 8 4.95 -1.90 1.19
CA PHE A 8 4.48 -3.18 0.65
C PHE A 8 5.63 -4.18 0.55
N ARG A 9 5.25 -5.45 0.50
CA ARG A 9 6.15 -6.57 0.26
C ARG A 9 5.46 -7.51 -0.71
N ILE A 10 6.03 -7.63 -1.90
CA ILE A 10 5.63 -8.66 -2.87
C ILE A 10 6.47 -9.90 -2.62
N LYS A 11 5.83 -11.06 -2.43
CA LYS A 11 6.52 -12.33 -2.20
C LYS A 11 7.34 -12.71 -3.43
N SER A 12 8.63 -13.00 -3.24
CA SER A 12 9.47 -13.53 -4.31
C SER A 12 8.99 -14.92 -4.72
N ASP A 13 8.58 -15.05 -5.98
CA ASP A 13 8.20 -16.26 -6.70
C ASP A 13 8.22 -16.00 -8.21
N GLU A 14 7.77 -16.96 -9.01
CA GLU A 14 7.79 -16.89 -10.48
C GLU A 14 6.98 -15.73 -11.07
N THR A 15 5.99 -15.22 -10.34
CA THR A 15 5.11 -14.12 -10.79
C THR A 15 5.45 -12.80 -10.10
N TYR A 16 6.57 -12.72 -9.38
CA TYR A 16 6.98 -11.53 -8.62
C TYR A 16 7.05 -10.26 -9.48
N GLN A 17 7.71 -10.35 -10.64
CA GLN A 17 7.97 -9.18 -11.47
C GLN A 17 6.66 -8.57 -11.99
N ASP A 18 5.75 -9.41 -12.49
CA ASP A 18 4.44 -8.96 -12.99
C ASP A 18 3.63 -8.26 -11.91
N ARG A 19 3.55 -8.86 -10.71
CA ARG A 19 2.84 -8.26 -9.57
C ARG A 19 3.47 -6.94 -9.13
N TYR A 20 4.80 -6.89 -9.08
CA TYR A 20 5.52 -5.67 -8.71
C TYR A 20 5.29 -4.55 -9.72
N GLU A 21 5.42 -4.82 -11.03
CA GLU A 21 5.20 -3.82 -12.08
C GLU A 21 3.75 -3.34 -12.09
N SER A 22 2.78 -4.26 -11.99
CA SER A 22 1.35 -3.98 -11.92
C SER A 22 1.01 -3.09 -10.71
N PHE A 23 1.50 -3.44 -9.53
CA PHE A 23 1.30 -2.69 -8.29
C PHE A 23 1.91 -1.29 -8.38
N THR A 24 3.18 -1.18 -8.75
CA THR A 24 3.89 0.10 -8.79
C THR A 24 3.37 1.04 -9.88
N LYS A 25 2.93 0.49 -11.02
CA LYS A 25 2.22 1.26 -12.05
C LYS A 25 0.92 1.84 -11.47
N LYS A 26 0.10 1.01 -10.81
CA LYS A 26 -1.16 1.49 -10.24
C LYS A 26 -0.96 2.55 -9.16
N VAL A 27 0.05 2.42 -8.30
CA VAL A 27 0.41 3.46 -7.33
C VAL A 27 0.66 4.79 -8.04
N ARG A 28 1.40 4.81 -9.15
CA ARG A 28 1.64 6.04 -9.93
C ARG A 28 0.35 6.57 -10.54
N ASP A 29 -0.50 5.70 -11.11
CA ASP A 29 -1.74 6.08 -11.78
C ASP A 29 -2.74 6.76 -10.82
N ILE A 30 -2.80 6.32 -9.55
CA ILE A 30 -3.70 6.91 -8.55
C ILE A 30 -3.12 8.15 -7.86
N SER A 31 -1.86 8.51 -8.15
CA SER A 31 -1.13 9.57 -7.45
C SER A 31 -1.18 10.90 -8.21
N GLU A 32 -1.60 11.97 -7.54
CA GLU A 32 -1.42 13.36 -8.00
C GLU A 32 0.04 13.81 -7.83
N LYS A 33 0.64 13.44 -6.68
CA LYS A 33 2.07 13.61 -6.39
C LYS A 33 2.63 12.27 -5.97
N PHE A 34 3.85 12.00 -6.39
CA PHE A 34 4.48 10.71 -6.18
C PHE A 34 5.95 10.91 -5.80
N TRP A 35 6.36 10.26 -4.72
CA TRP A 35 7.74 10.03 -4.36
C TRP A 35 7.88 8.58 -3.92
N GLY A 36 8.99 7.94 -4.27
CA GLY A 36 9.22 6.54 -3.94
C GLY A 36 10.68 6.24 -3.71
N GLU A 37 10.94 5.39 -2.73
CA GLU A 37 12.22 4.69 -2.62
C GLU A 37 12.19 3.45 -3.53
N THR A 38 13.36 2.91 -3.86
CA THR A 38 13.59 1.97 -4.97
C THR A 38 12.85 0.63 -4.90
N SER A 39 12.24 0.21 -3.78
CA SER A 39 11.71 -1.17 -3.69
C SER A 39 10.44 -1.43 -2.87
N SER A 40 10.09 -0.60 -1.88
CA SER A 40 9.01 -1.00 -0.94
C SER A 40 8.32 0.15 -0.19
N PHE A 41 8.58 1.40 -0.58
CA PHE A 41 8.02 2.58 0.08
C PHE A 41 7.62 3.65 -0.93
N TYR A 42 6.40 4.16 -0.79
CA TYR A 42 5.89 5.31 -1.52
C TYR A 42 5.30 6.34 -0.58
N ALA A 43 5.56 7.62 -0.86
CA ALA A 43 4.83 8.75 -0.32
C ALA A 43 4.06 9.41 -1.48
N ILE A 44 2.74 9.43 -1.39
CA ILE A 44 1.87 9.91 -2.46
C ILE A 44 0.86 10.93 -1.96
N LYS A 45 0.34 11.74 -2.89
CA LYS A 45 -0.88 12.52 -2.68
C LYS A 45 -1.97 11.93 -3.57
N SER A 46 -3.12 11.60 -2.99
CA SER A 46 -4.23 11.00 -3.73
C SER A 46 -5.60 11.41 -3.17
N THR A 47 -6.66 11.06 -3.88
CA THR A 47 -8.06 11.18 -3.41
C THR A 47 -8.50 9.91 -2.70
N GLY A 48 -9.41 10.03 -1.74
CA GLY A 48 -9.97 8.88 -1.00
C GLY A 48 -9.51 8.80 0.45
N THR A 49 -9.62 7.61 1.03
CA THR A 49 -9.17 7.22 2.38
C THR A 49 -8.06 6.17 2.27
N ALA A 50 -7.39 5.86 3.38
CA ALA A 50 -6.42 4.76 3.40
C ALA A 50 -7.02 3.44 2.89
N GLN A 51 -8.27 3.13 3.29
CA GLN A 51 -8.98 1.94 2.85
C GLN A 51 -9.26 1.95 1.34
N SER A 52 -9.75 3.06 0.78
CA SER A 52 -10.04 3.10 -0.66
C SER A 52 -8.79 2.98 -1.51
N VAL A 53 -7.68 3.58 -1.09
CA VAL A 53 -6.38 3.44 -1.76
C VAL A 53 -5.91 1.98 -1.69
N CYS A 54 -6.01 1.35 -0.52
CA CYS A 54 -5.66 -0.06 -0.35
C CYS A 54 -6.53 -0.99 -1.20
N ASP A 55 -7.84 -0.73 -1.28
CA ASP A 55 -8.77 -1.51 -2.10
C ASP A 55 -8.49 -1.36 -3.60
N GLN A 56 -8.22 -0.15 -4.09
CA GLN A 56 -7.84 0.06 -5.48
C GLN A 56 -6.55 -0.69 -5.85
N LEU A 57 -5.56 -0.68 -4.96
CA LEU A 57 -4.31 -1.42 -5.17
C LEU A 57 -4.53 -2.94 -5.14
N TYR A 58 -5.48 -3.43 -4.35
CA TYR A 58 -5.82 -4.84 -4.31
C TYR A 58 -6.61 -5.29 -5.55
N PHE A 59 -7.73 -4.64 -5.84
CA PHE A 59 -8.68 -5.11 -6.86
C PHE A 59 -8.26 -4.79 -8.29
N GLU A 60 -7.38 -3.80 -8.50
CA GLU A 60 -6.98 -3.34 -9.83
C GLU A 60 -5.51 -3.62 -10.17
N THR A 61 -4.88 -4.55 -9.44
CA THR A 61 -3.52 -5.03 -9.73
C THR A 61 -3.45 -6.54 -9.55
N ASP A 62 -2.31 -7.12 -9.88
CA ASP A 62 -2.07 -8.55 -9.69
C ASP A 62 -1.69 -8.91 -8.24
N PHE A 63 -1.83 -7.99 -7.28
CA PHE A 63 -1.54 -8.20 -5.86
C PHE A 63 -2.24 -9.45 -5.32
N ALA A 64 -1.46 -10.35 -4.74
CA ALA A 64 -1.97 -11.62 -4.23
C ALA A 64 -2.03 -11.61 -2.71
N GLU A 65 -3.20 -11.29 -2.14
CA GLU A 65 -3.42 -11.14 -0.69
C GLU A 65 -3.02 -12.38 0.13
N SER A 66 -2.95 -13.57 -0.47
CA SER A 66 -2.48 -14.77 0.23
C SER A 66 -0.98 -14.78 0.52
N LYS A 67 -0.18 -13.91 -0.11
CA LYS A 67 1.28 -13.94 -0.06
C LYS A 67 1.95 -12.56 -0.02
N ASP A 68 1.33 -11.56 -0.61
CA ASP A 68 1.81 -10.18 -0.64
C ASP A 68 1.21 -9.40 0.54
N GLN A 69 1.94 -8.37 0.97
CA GLN A 69 1.55 -7.51 2.09
C GLN A 69 1.56 -6.05 1.65
N MET A 70 0.59 -5.27 2.12
CA MET A 70 0.61 -3.82 1.99
C MET A 70 0.00 -3.14 3.20
N LEU A 71 0.53 -1.96 3.49
CA LEU A 71 0.05 -1.03 4.50
C LEU A 71 -0.04 0.35 3.87
N VAL A 72 -1.20 0.97 3.99
CA VAL A 72 -1.47 2.34 3.59
C VAL A 72 -1.79 3.15 4.85
N ILE A 73 -1.10 4.26 5.05
CA ILE A 73 -1.30 5.17 6.18
C ILE A 73 -1.71 6.54 5.63
N ASP A 74 -2.84 7.06 6.10
CA ASP A 74 -3.27 8.45 5.86
C ASP A 74 -2.65 9.34 6.93
N LEU A 75 -1.76 10.24 6.51
CA LEU A 75 -1.00 11.13 7.40
C LEU A 75 -1.84 12.28 7.95
N GLU A 76 -3.00 12.58 7.37
CA GLU A 76 -3.85 13.70 7.78
C GLU A 76 -4.93 13.26 8.77
N LYS A 77 -5.41 12.02 8.62
CA LYS A 77 -6.55 11.50 9.39
C LYS A 77 -6.20 10.52 10.49
N ASN A 78 -4.92 10.14 10.60
CA ASN A 78 -4.50 9.06 11.49
C ASN A 78 -5.31 7.77 11.22
N GLU A 79 -5.45 7.44 9.94
CA GLU A 79 -6.13 6.22 9.49
C GLU A 79 -5.10 5.30 8.83
N LYS A 80 -5.36 3.99 8.88
CA LYS A 80 -4.54 2.99 8.22
C LYS A 80 -5.39 1.87 7.64
N ALA A 81 -4.93 1.30 6.54
CA ALA A 81 -5.50 0.13 5.92
C ALA A 81 -4.39 -0.87 5.61
N LEU A 82 -4.69 -2.15 5.79
CA LEU A 82 -3.72 -3.24 5.71
C LEU A 82 -4.35 -4.44 5.01
N ARG A 83 -3.56 -5.09 4.15
CA ARG A 83 -3.94 -6.31 3.43
C ARG A 83 -2.74 -7.24 3.33
N GLY A 84 -2.99 -8.54 3.44
CA GLY A 84 -1.97 -9.58 3.42
C GLY A 84 -1.88 -10.38 4.72
N PRO A 85 -1.08 -11.47 4.72
CA PRO A 85 -0.88 -12.30 5.90
C PRO A 85 -0.03 -11.57 6.95
N ASP A 86 -0.06 -12.03 8.20
CA ASP A 86 0.89 -11.66 9.26
C ASP A 86 1.08 -10.14 9.48
N MET A 87 -0.01 -9.36 9.44
CA MET A 87 0.04 -7.88 9.54
C MET A 87 0.00 -7.31 10.96
N TYR A 88 -0.32 -8.12 11.98
CA TYR A 88 -0.33 -7.75 13.41
C TYR A 88 -0.95 -6.37 13.74
N PRO A 89 -2.25 -6.14 13.43
CA PRO A 89 -2.86 -4.81 13.46
C PRO A 89 -2.82 -4.12 14.84
N ASN A 90 -2.89 -4.87 15.94
CA ASN A 90 -2.81 -4.33 17.30
C ASN A 90 -1.41 -3.80 17.64
N THR A 91 -0.36 -4.53 17.25
CA THR A 91 1.03 -4.10 17.44
C THR A 91 1.30 -2.85 16.61
N LEU A 92 0.83 -2.85 15.36
CA LEU A 92 0.94 -1.68 14.50
C LEU A 92 0.23 -0.45 15.10
N ALA A 93 -1.00 -0.61 15.60
CA ALA A 93 -1.74 0.48 16.23
C ALA A 93 -1.02 1.03 17.46
N ALA A 94 -0.42 0.16 18.29
CA ALA A 94 0.40 0.59 19.43
C ALA A 94 1.65 1.37 19.01
N CYS A 95 2.26 1.03 17.87
CA CYS A 95 3.43 1.72 17.33
C CYS A 95 3.10 3.07 16.68
N LEU A 96 1.96 3.17 15.98
CA LEU A 96 1.52 4.40 15.31
C LEU A 96 0.81 5.38 16.24
N GLY A 97 0.21 4.87 17.33
CA GLY A 97 -0.64 5.64 18.22
C GLY A 97 -2.08 5.81 17.73
N PHE A 98 -2.46 5.11 16.64
CA PHE A 98 -3.80 5.07 16.05
C PHE A 98 -4.01 3.79 15.26
#